data_AF-A0A0A8H8G6-F1
#
_entry.id   AF-A0A0A8H8G6-F1
#
_cell.length_a   1.000
_cell.length_b   1.000
_cell.length_c   1.000
_cell.angle_alpha   90.00
_cell.angle_beta   90.00
_cell.angle_gamma   90.00
#
_symmetry.space_group_name_H-M   'P 1'
#
loop_
_entity.id
_entity.type
_entity.pdbx_description
1 polymer ?
#
loop_
_entity_poly.entity_id
_entity_poly.type
_entity_poly.pdbx_seq_one_letter_code
_entity_poly.pdbx_strand_id
1 'polypeptide(L)'
;MKLAVLICFLFLNLFAQTPYFLEPSKEPTKENYPIKNHHAKLNMDCKLCHGSKVSENKFEVVTREKCLECHKSYEALEKLTANLGYEDNVHASPHYPKMDCKLCHSSHKPTQNYCIMCHSQDSMKKLIVP
;
A
#
# COMPACT_ATOMS: atom_id res chain seq x y z
N MET A 1 -68.44 -7.31 16.56
CA MET A 1 -67.18 -7.89 16.03
C MET A 1 -66.78 -7.21 14.72
N LYS A 2 -66.66 -5.86 14.72
CA LYS A 2 -66.30 -5.03 13.56
C LYS A 2 -65.82 -3.68 14.12
N LEU A 3 -64.56 -3.55 14.51
CA LEU A 3 -63.90 -2.23 14.65
C LEU A 3 -62.38 -2.27 14.92
N ALA A 4 -61.79 -3.44 15.21
CA ALA A 4 -60.40 -3.49 15.70
C ALA A 4 -59.30 -3.58 14.61
N VAL A 5 -59.62 -3.48 13.32
CA VAL A 5 -58.64 -3.74 12.24
C VAL A 5 -58.16 -2.47 11.52
N LEU A 6 -58.76 -1.30 11.78
CA LEU A 6 -58.47 -0.07 11.03
C LEU A 6 -57.74 1.03 11.81
N ILE A 7 -57.18 0.71 12.97
CA ILE A 7 -56.34 1.67 13.71
C ILE A 7 -54.89 1.23 13.58
N CYS A 8 -54.14 2.04 12.85
CA CYS A 8 -52.69 2.13 12.92
C CYS A 8 -51.83 1.07 12.22
N PHE A 9 -52.18 0.78 10.97
CA PHE A 9 -51.17 0.66 9.89
C PHE A 9 -50.42 2.00 9.61
N LEU A 10 -50.53 2.99 10.50
CA LEU A 10 -49.96 4.33 10.42
C LEU A 10 -48.70 4.55 11.29
N PHE A 11 -48.14 3.50 11.91
CA PHE A 11 -46.93 3.60 12.75
C PHE A 11 -45.73 2.78 12.25
N LEU A 12 -45.74 2.31 11.00
CA LEU A 12 -44.62 1.53 10.44
C LEU A 12 -43.82 2.27 9.35
N ASN A 13 -44.05 3.57 9.16
CA ASN A 13 -43.38 4.38 8.12
C ASN A 13 -42.52 5.53 8.66
N LEU A 14 -42.04 5.46 9.92
CA LEU A 14 -41.14 6.49 10.46
C LEU A 14 -39.67 6.06 10.64
N PHE A 15 -39.29 4.86 10.21
CA PHE A 15 -37.90 4.37 10.31
C PHE A 15 -37.20 4.16 8.96
N ALA A 16 -37.78 4.62 7.84
CA ALA A 16 -37.18 4.45 6.51
C ALA A 16 -36.43 5.69 5.99
N GLN A 17 -36.03 6.61 6.89
CA GLN A 17 -35.30 7.82 6.52
C GLN A 17 -34.16 8.13 7.50
N THR A 18 -33.42 7.14 7.99
CA THR A 18 -32.04 7.49 8.33
C THR A 18 -31.41 7.91 7.01
N PRO A 19 -31.04 9.19 6.81
CA PRO A 19 -30.21 9.50 5.66
C PRO A 19 -29.03 8.54 5.76
N TYR A 20 -28.83 7.75 4.70
CA TYR A 20 -27.54 7.14 4.45
C TYR A 20 -26.59 8.33 4.38
N PHE A 21 -26.08 8.73 5.53
CA PHE A 21 -25.02 9.70 5.66
C PHE A 21 -23.85 8.94 5.06
N LEU A 22 -23.60 9.18 3.76
CA LEU A 22 -22.35 8.81 3.13
C LEU A 22 -21.29 9.46 4.01
N GLU A 23 -20.64 8.66 4.88
CA GLU A 23 -19.50 9.16 5.62
C GLU A 23 -18.55 9.76 4.59
N PRO A 24 -18.14 11.03 4.75
CA PRO A 24 -17.19 11.63 3.82
C PRO A 24 -15.98 10.70 3.77
N SER A 25 -15.67 10.18 2.58
CA SER A 25 -14.55 9.27 2.38
C SER A 25 -13.32 9.92 3.00
N LYS A 26 -12.76 9.28 4.03
CA LYS A 26 -11.65 9.86 4.80
C LYS A 26 -10.47 10.10 3.87
N GLU A 27 -10.13 11.37 3.66
CA GLU A 27 -8.99 11.77 2.84
C GLU A 27 -7.69 11.08 3.31
N PRO A 28 -6.80 10.66 2.41
CA PRO A 28 -5.51 10.08 2.81
C PRO A 28 -4.61 11.15 3.43
N THR A 29 -4.11 10.89 4.63
CA THR A 29 -3.18 11.72 5.40
C THR A 29 -1.94 10.91 5.80
N LYS A 30 -0.93 11.58 6.36
CA LYS A 30 0.27 10.88 6.86
C LYS A 30 -0.01 10.08 8.13
N GLU A 31 -1.09 10.37 8.85
CA GLU A 31 -1.51 9.64 10.04
C GLU A 31 -2.19 8.31 9.68
N ASN A 32 -3.03 8.26 8.65
CA ASN A 32 -3.68 7.00 8.22
C ASN A 32 -2.85 6.22 7.18
N TYR A 33 -1.95 6.88 6.44
CA TYR A 33 -0.98 6.26 5.53
C TYR A 33 0.44 6.75 5.87
N PRO A 34 1.03 6.29 6.99
CA PRO A 34 2.36 6.69 7.40
C PRO A 34 3.38 6.35 6.32
N ILE A 35 4.39 7.19 6.16
CA ILE A 35 5.53 6.92 5.29
C ILE A 35 6.69 6.49 6.17
N LYS A 36 7.41 5.45 5.76
CA LYS A 36 8.60 4.98 6.50
C LYS A 36 9.70 6.05 6.58
N ASN A 37 10.46 5.98 7.67
CA ASN A 37 11.48 6.97 8.06
C ASN A 37 12.44 7.42 6.96
N HIS A 38 12.87 6.53 6.05
CA HIS A 38 13.82 6.89 4.98
C HIS A 38 13.23 7.94 4.02
N HIS A 39 11.99 7.77 3.58
CA HIS A 39 11.30 8.72 2.71
C HIS A 39 10.62 9.84 3.52
N ALA A 40 10.12 9.54 4.73
CA ALA A 40 9.47 10.55 5.58
C ALA A 40 10.41 11.69 5.97
N LYS A 41 11.69 11.41 6.21
CA LYS A 41 12.73 12.43 6.50
C LYS A 41 12.95 13.42 5.36
N LEU A 42 12.53 13.09 4.14
CA LEU A 42 12.63 13.95 2.97
C LEU A 42 11.42 14.87 2.81
N ASN A 43 10.48 14.88 3.77
CA ASN A 43 9.26 15.69 3.75
C ASN A 43 8.46 15.58 2.44
N MET A 44 8.46 14.39 1.83
CA MET A 44 7.82 14.16 0.53
C MET A 44 6.29 14.41 0.58
N ASP A 45 5.79 14.96 -0.51
CA ASP A 45 4.36 15.09 -0.81
C ASP A 45 3.81 13.77 -1.36
N CYS A 46 2.54 13.46 -1.11
CA CYS A 46 1.90 12.23 -1.59
C CYS A 46 1.98 12.10 -3.13
N LYS A 47 1.89 13.22 -3.85
CA LYS A 47 1.97 13.28 -5.32
C LYS A 47 3.36 12.94 -5.83
N LEU A 48 4.40 13.03 -5.00
CA LEU A 48 5.75 12.66 -5.39
C LEU A 48 5.85 11.17 -5.71
N CYS A 49 5.00 10.31 -5.12
CA CYS A 49 4.93 8.90 -5.47
C CYS A 49 3.69 8.56 -6.30
N HIS A 50 2.53 9.15 -5.97
CA HIS A 50 1.27 8.79 -6.63
C HIS A 50 0.98 9.61 -7.90
N GLY A 51 1.75 10.65 -8.18
CA GLY A 51 1.48 11.60 -9.24
C GLY A 51 0.23 12.44 -8.97
N SER A 52 -0.30 13.05 -10.03
CA SER A 52 -1.48 13.93 -9.96
C SER A 52 -2.82 13.21 -10.11
N LYS A 53 -2.80 11.89 -10.38
CA LYS A 53 -4.01 11.11 -10.58
C LYS A 53 -4.59 10.68 -9.23
N VAL A 54 -5.54 11.48 -8.77
CA VAL A 54 -6.42 11.16 -7.66
C VAL A 54 -7.80 10.96 -8.26
N SER A 55 -8.24 9.71 -8.40
CA SER A 55 -9.64 9.44 -8.74
C SER A 55 -10.40 9.30 -7.43
N GLU A 56 -11.41 10.14 -7.19
CA GLU A 56 -12.40 9.95 -6.11
C GLU A 56 -11.77 9.49 -4.78
N ASN A 57 -10.80 10.27 -4.28
CA ASN A 57 -10.14 10.04 -2.99
C ASN A 57 -9.36 8.72 -2.88
N LYS A 58 -8.94 8.18 -4.02
CA LYS A 58 -8.04 7.03 -4.12
C LYS A 58 -6.81 7.46 -4.92
N PHE A 59 -5.66 7.39 -4.26
CA PHE A 59 -4.39 7.41 -4.95
C PHE A 59 -4.22 6.09 -5.71
N GLU A 60 -3.79 6.16 -6.98
CA GLU A 60 -3.43 4.97 -7.74
C GLU A 60 -2.23 4.25 -7.08
N VAL A 61 -2.15 2.94 -7.27
CA VAL A 61 -1.01 2.15 -6.79
C VAL A 61 0.26 2.64 -7.49
N VAL A 62 1.28 2.95 -6.71
CA VAL A 62 2.58 3.41 -7.22
C VAL A 62 3.18 2.36 -8.14
N THR A 63 3.62 2.82 -9.32
CA THR A 63 4.30 1.98 -10.29
C THR A 63 5.78 1.82 -9.93
N ARG A 64 6.38 0.72 -10.39
CA ARG A 64 7.83 0.49 -10.25
C ARG A 64 8.63 1.63 -10.85
N GLU A 65 8.20 2.15 -11.99
CA GLU A 65 8.89 3.20 -12.74
C GLU A 65 9.04 4.47 -11.89
N LYS A 66 8.04 4.76 -11.06
CA LYS A 66 8.12 5.88 -10.12
C LYS A 66 9.25 5.73 -9.11
N CYS A 67 9.49 4.52 -8.60
CA CYS A 67 10.62 4.25 -7.71
C CYS A 67 11.95 4.50 -8.42
N LEU A 68 12.03 4.05 -9.68
CA LEU A 68 13.24 4.11 -10.50
C LEU A 68 13.62 5.54 -10.93
N GLU A 69 12.69 6.50 -10.91
CA GLU A 69 13.01 7.91 -11.13
C GLU A 69 14.10 8.44 -10.17
N CYS A 70 14.12 7.94 -8.94
CA CYS A 70 15.13 8.29 -7.94
C CYS A 70 16.14 7.16 -7.67
N HIS A 71 15.68 5.91 -7.73
CA HIS A 71 16.50 4.72 -7.42
C HIS A 71 17.24 4.14 -8.64
N LYS A 72 17.22 4.83 -9.77
CA LYS A 72 17.94 4.50 -11.02
C LYS A 72 17.42 3.22 -11.67
N SER A 73 18.26 2.22 -11.92
CA SER A 73 17.92 0.98 -12.63
C SER A 73 18.18 -0.24 -11.76
N TYR A 74 17.62 -1.40 -12.11
CA TYR A 74 17.95 -2.66 -11.43
C TYR A 74 19.44 -2.99 -11.48
N GLU A 75 20.12 -2.68 -12.59
CA GLU A 75 21.57 -2.88 -12.69
C GLU A 75 22.32 -2.00 -11.68
N ALA A 76 21.88 -0.75 -11.49
CA ALA A 76 22.46 0.13 -10.48
C ALA A 76 22.18 -0.38 -9.05
N LEU A 77 20.98 -0.90 -8.81
CA LEU A 77 20.58 -1.47 -7.52
C LEU A 77 21.36 -2.76 -7.21
N GLU A 78 21.49 -3.67 -8.17
CA GLU A 78 22.30 -4.88 -8.07
C GLU A 78 23.75 -4.54 -7.69
N LYS A 79 24.35 -3.57 -8.36
CA LYS A 79 25.71 -3.10 -8.06
C LYS A 79 25.79 -2.49 -6.66
N LEU A 80 24.78 -1.70 -6.27
CA LEU A 80 24.72 -1.07 -4.95
C LEU A 80 24.60 -2.10 -3.82
N THR A 81 23.90 -3.21 -4.06
CA THR A 81 23.72 -4.29 -3.08
C THR A 81 24.63 -5.50 -3.32
N ALA A 82 25.70 -5.35 -4.11
CA ALA A 82 26.64 -6.43 -4.43
C ALA A 82 27.37 -6.98 -3.20
N ASN A 83 27.48 -6.20 -2.12
CA ASN A 83 28.08 -6.62 -0.86
C ASN A 83 27.24 -7.68 -0.12
N LEU A 84 25.99 -7.91 -0.51
CA LEU A 84 25.19 -9.03 0.00
C LEU A 84 25.72 -10.39 -0.54
N GLY A 85 26.53 -10.37 -1.60
CA GLY A 85 27.06 -11.58 -2.22
C GLY A 85 26.10 -12.16 -3.26
N TYR A 86 26.62 -13.08 -4.08
CA TYR A 86 25.90 -13.65 -5.21
C TYR A 86 24.61 -14.37 -4.80
N GLU A 87 24.64 -15.10 -3.67
CA GLU A 87 23.51 -15.92 -3.20
C GLU A 87 22.39 -15.10 -2.53
N ASP A 88 22.70 -13.91 -2.00
CA ASP A 88 21.76 -13.12 -1.19
C ASP A 88 21.40 -11.76 -1.81
N ASN A 89 21.95 -11.40 -2.98
CA ASN A 89 21.61 -10.15 -3.65
C ASN A 89 20.20 -10.19 -4.24
N VAL A 90 19.21 -9.78 -3.45
CA VAL A 90 17.78 -9.80 -3.81
C VAL A 90 17.42 -8.93 -5.03
N HIS A 91 18.26 -7.95 -5.38
CA HIS A 91 18.08 -7.13 -6.58
C HIS A 91 18.64 -7.78 -7.85
N ALA A 92 19.36 -8.90 -7.71
CA ALA A 92 19.96 -9.68 -8.79
C ALA A 92 19.33 -11.08 -8.89
N SER A 93 18.04 -11.22 -8.57
CA SER A 93 17.36 -12.53 -8.56
C SER A 93 17.40 -13.21 -9.94
N PRO A 94 17.82 -14.49 -10.03
CA PRO A 94 17.86 -15.23 -11.29
C PRO A 94 16.48 -15.72 -11.75
N HIS A 95 15.48 -15.76 -10.86
CA HIS A 95 14.14 -16.29 -11.18
C HIS A 95 13.13 -15.19 -11.49
N TYR A 96 13.27 -14.05 -10.81
CA TYR A 96 12.33 -12.93 -10.92
C TYR A 96 13.07 -11.63 -11.19
N PRO A 97 13.71 -11.49 -12.36
CA PRO A 97 14.36 -10.26 -12.73
C PRO A 97 13.32 -9.13 -12.77
N LYS A 98 13.68 -7.97 -12.22
CA LYS A 98 12.83 -6.76 -12.21
C LYS A 98 11.50 -6.89 -11.45
N MET A 99 11.48 -7.74 -10.42
CA MET A 99 10.35 -7.86 -9.48
C MET A 99 9.93 -6.47 -8.97
N ASP A 100 8.63 -6.20 -8.96
CA ASP A 100 8.08 -4.89 -8.58
C ASP A 100 8.52 -4.48 -7.17
N CYS A 101 9.06 -3.27 -7.02
CA CYS A 101 9.68 -2.79 -5.78
C CYS A 101 8.76 -2.94 -4.56
N LYS A 102 7.45 -2.70 -4.74
CA LYS A 102 6.48 -2.71 -3.64
C LYS A 102 6.21 -4.09 -3.04
N LEU A 103 6.63 -5.17 -3.71
CA LEU A 103 6.46 -6.53 -3.17
C LEU A 103 7.30 -6.74 -1.91
N CYS A 104 8.44 -6.04 -1.83
CA CYS A 104 9.28 -6.04 -0.65
C CYS A 104 9.21 -4.70 0.09
N HIS A 105 9.28 -3.58 -0.65
CA HIS A 105 9.38 -2.21 -0.13
C HIS A 105 8.02 -1.52 0.01
N SER A 106 7.28 -1.85 1.07
CA SER A 106 6.05 -1.16 1.47
C SER A 106 6.32 0.19 2.15
N SER A 107 5.76 1.28 1.61
CA SER A 107 5.85 2.61 2.23
C SER A 107 4.84 2.82 3.36
N HIS A 108 3.60 2.31 3.21
CA HIS A 108 2.48 2.53 4.15
C HIS A 108 2.16 1.36 5.08
N LYS A 109 2.94 0.28 4.96
CA LYS A 109 2.76 -0.99 5.69
C LYS A 109 4.15 -1.56 6.03
N PRO A 110 4.23 -2.57 6.90
CA PRO A 110 5.47 -3.31 7.11
C PRO A 110 6.04 -3.84 5.77
N THR A 111 7.37 -3.85 5.68
CA THR A 111 8.10 -4.46 4.56
C THR A 111 8.30 -5.94 4.80
N GLN A 112 8.57 -6.68 3.73
CA GLN A 112 8.87 -8.10 3.79
C GLN A 112 9.94 -8.47 2.77
N ASN A 113 10.74 -9.48 3.06
CA ASN A 113 11.60 -10.09 2.04
C ASN A 113 10.81 -11.18 1.33
N TYR A 114 10.38 -10.95 0.09
CA TYR A 114 9.56 -11.93 -0.65
C TYR A 114 10.31 -13.23 -0.93
N CYS A 115 11.64 -13.21 -0.98
CA CYS A 115 12.47 -14.37 -1.28
C CYS A 115 12.37 -15.45 -0.17
N ILE A 116 12.10 -15.06 1.08
CA ILE A 116 12.07 -16.02 2.21
C ILE A 116 10.87 -16.98 2.17
N MET A 117 9.93 -16.74 1.25
CA MET A 117 8.84 -17.66 0.96
C MET A 117 9.37 -19.00 0.38
N CYS A 118 10.55 -18.97 -0.25
CA CYS A 118 11.21 -20.16 -0.79
C CYS A 118 12.63 -20.37 -0.22
N HIS A 119 13.33 -19.29 0.11
CA HIS A 119 14.71 -19.30 0.58
C HIS A 119 14.78 -19.21 2.11
N SER A 120 14.99 -20.36 2.76
CA SER A 120 14.93 -20.47 4.22
C SER A 120 16.27 -20.32 4.92
N GLN A 121 17.35 -20.02 4.20
CA GLN A 121 18.67 -19.82 4.80
C GLN A 121 18.71 -18.58 5.70
N ASP A 122 19.57 -18.64 6.71
CA ASP A 122 19.71 -17.61 7.74
C ASP A 122 20.12 -16.25 7.18
N SER A 123 20.98 -16.23 6.16
CA SER A 123 21.41 -15.01 5.50
C SER A 123 20.23 -14.23 4.93
N MET A 124 19.36 -14.89 4.15
CA MET A 124 18.16 -14.31 3.55
C MET A 124 17.12 -13.84 4.57
N LYS A 125 16.92 -14.61 5.65
CA LYS A 125 16.01 -14.24 6.74
C LYS A 125 16.46 -13.00 7.52
N LYS A 126 17.77 -12.75 7.58
CA LYS A 126 18.37 -11.62 8.29
C LYS A 126 18.47 -10.35 7.42
N LEU A 127 18.18 -10.43 6.13
CA LEU A 127 18.18 -9.26 5.25
C LEU A 127 17.11 -8.26 5.67
N ILE A 128 17.54 -7.03 5.90
CA ILE A 128 16.65 -5.91 6.24
C ILE A 128 16.11 -5.32 4.93
N VAL A 129 14.80 -5.27 4.82
CA VAL A 129 14.11 -4.56 3.74
C VAL A 129 13.66 -3.20 4.28
N PRO A 130 14.37 -2.09 3.95
CA PRO A 130 14.00 -0.75 4.40
C PRO A 130 12.60 -0.35 3.93
#